data_AF-A0A936JM37-F1
#
_entry.id   AF-A0A936JM37-F1
#
_cell.length_a   1.000
_cell.length_b   1.000
_cell.length_c   1.000
_cell.angle_alpha   90.00
_cell.angle_beta   90.00
_cell.angle_gamma   90.00
#
_symmetry.space_group_name_H-M   'P 1'
#
loop_
_entity.id
_entity.type
_entity.pdbx_description
1 polymer ?
#
loop_
_entity_poly.entity_id
_entity_poly.type
_entity_poly.pdbx_seq_one_letter_code
_entity_poly.pdbx_strand_id
1 'polypeptide(L)'
;MIVRIIAFFFIIAQVVSAQHETDSTQCDSTFHISKFTYFQAQEALAGLPLSTGISVQSVDSAIPIIPTTYDSTKFYQETTLKLEDPDLIPLNEFTIAGDQRYTIDGSHPRRTNKLKPLTTALVGGTYFGTLFGLHIYQMNTIWNETVTFRYIEDSDQDLWSDKGGHFWGTYFVSYCSTEALLGSGFSVDNSMLYGGLMGFGYQLYVEIMDGYGKNWGFSTSDFIADFAGFAYYLGQHYVPFLQNFTPKATYFPAPWYGEKSRKEAAFL
;
A
#
# COMPACT_ATOMS: atom_id res chain seq x y z
N MET A 1 1.68 6.39 -16.44
CA MET A 1 1.77 7.20 -15.21
C MET A 1 0.38 7.44 -14.61
N ILE A 2 -0.55 8.14 -15.30
CA ILE A 2 -1.90 8.49 -14.79
C ILE A 2 -2.75 7.26 -14.39
N VAL A 3 -2.77 6.19 -15.20
CA VAL A 3 -3.53 4.95 -14.89
C VAL A 3 -3.02 4.25 -13.62
N ARG A 4 -1.72 4.34 -13.33
CA ARG A 4 -1.11 3.76 -12.11
C ARG A 4 -1.43 4.61 -10.86
N ILE A 5 -1.58 5.92 -11.03
CA ILE A 5 -1.96 6.86 -9.97
C ILE A 5 -3.45 6.71 -9.61
N ILE A 6 -4.33 6.47 -10.59
CA ILE A 6 -5.77 6.25 -10.35
C ILE A 6 -6.03 4.92 -9.62
N ALA A 7 -5.38 3.83 -10.06
CA ALA A 7 -5.47 2.53 -9.37
C ALA A 7 -4.97 2.60 -7.91
N PHE A 8 -3.97 3.43 -7.66
CA PHE A 8 -3.37 3.68 -6.35
C PHE A 8 -4.33 4.36 -5.37
N PHE A 9 -5.16 5.31 -5.83
CA PHE A 9 -6.16 5.98 -4.99
C PHE A 9 -7.42 5.14 -4.76
N PHE A 10 -7.74 4.24 -5.70
CA PHE A 10 -8.85 3.29 -5.57
C PHE A 10 -8.57 2.24 -4.48
N ILE A 11 -7.31 1.84 -4.28
CA ILE A 11 -6.91 0.91 -3.22
C ILE A 11 -7.03 1.58 -1.84
N ILE A 12 -6.63 2.85 -1.69
CA ILE A 12 -6.79 3.61 -0.44
C ILE A 12 -8.27 3.65 0.00
N ALA A 13 -9.19 3.81 -0.96
CA ALA A 13 -10.63 3.77 -0.70
C ALA A 13 -11.13 2.38 -0.23
N GLN A 14 -10.55 1.31 -0.75
CA GLN A 14 -10.89 -0.05 -0.35
C GLN A 14 -10.37 -0.41 1.05
N VAL A 15 -9.22 0.15 1.46
CA VAL A 15 -8.66 -0.09 2.80
C VAL A 15 -9.61 0.45 3.88
N VAL A 16 -10.11 1.68 3.72
CA VAL A 16 -11.02 2.28 4.71
C VAL A 16 -12.41 1.63 4.69
N SER A 17 -12.92 1.25 3.52
CA SER A 17 -14.17 0.47 3.44
C SER A 17 -14.04 -0.88 4.15
N ALA A 18 -12.86 -1.52 4.10
CA ALA A 18 -12.63 -2.82 4.71
C ALA A 18 -12.45 -2.75 6.25
N GLN A 19 -12.08 -1.59 6.81
CA GLN A 19 -11.97 -1.38 8.26
C GLN A 19 -13.36 -1.37 8.94
N HIS A 20 -14.38 -0.81 8.27
CA HIS A 20 -15.74 -0.73 8.81
C HIS A 20 -16.66 -1.93 8.48
N GLU A 21 -16.15 -2.96 7.78
CA GLU A 21 -16.94 -4.10 7.29
C GLU A 21 -16.71 -5.42 8.06
N THR A 22 -15.91 -5.41 9.13
CA THR A 22 -15.66 -6.63 9.92
C THR A 22 -16.68 -6.80 11.05
N ASP A 23 -17.18 -8.03 11.23
CA ASP A 23 -18.10 -8.41 12.31
C ASP A 23 -17.49 -9.55 13.13
N SER A 24 -17.75 -9.46 14.43
CA SER A 24 -17.21 -10.07 15.63
C SER A 24 -17.21 -11.61 15.75
N THR A 25 -17.58 -12.37 14.72
CA THR A 25 -17.82 -13.83 14.90
C THR A 25 -17.02 -14.79 14.05
N GLN A 26 -16.22 -14.35 13.08
CA GLN A 26 -15.20 -15.19 12.46
C GLN A 26 -14.30 -14.36 11.54
N CYS A 27 -13.11 -13.99 12.00
CA CYS A 27 -12.13 -13.30 11.18
C CYS A 27 -10.98 -14.26 10.82
N ASP A 28 -11.05 -14.86 9.64
CA ASP A 28 -9.93 -15.57 8.99
C ASP A 28 -9.13 -14.61 8.08
N SER A 29 -8.88 -13.37 8.53
CA SER A 29 -7.87 -12.49 7.93
C SER A 29 -6.59 -12.57 8.74
N THR A 30 -5.60 -13.28 8.21
CA THR A 30 -4.30 -13.44 8.86
C THR A 30 -3.41 -12.24 8.56
N PHE A 31 -3.17 -11.40 9.58
CA PHE A 31 -2.10 -10.40 9.54
C PHE A 31 -0.74 -11.10 9.69
N HIS A 32 0.07 -11.12 8.63
CA HIS A 32 1.39 -11.74 8.66
C HIS A 32 2.49 -10.68 8.65
N ILE A 33 3.24 -10.60 9.74
CA ILE A 33 4.55 -9.93 9.76
C ILE A 33 5.55 -10.91 9.13
N SER A 34 5.83 -10.71 7.85
CA SER A 34 6.80 -11.52 7.12
C SER A 34 8.19 -10.87 7.16
N LYS A 35 9.22 -11.67 7.46
CA LYS A 35 10.60 -11.33 7.07
C LYS A 35 10.68 -11.38 5.55
N PHE A 36 11.44 -10.46 4.97
CA PHE A 36 11.70 -10.51 3.53
C PHE A 36 12.49 -11.78 3.21
N THR A 37 11.84 -12.73 2.52
CA THR A 37 12.50 -13.85 1.85
C THR A 37 12.11 -13.75 0.39
N TYR A 38 13.11 -13.66 -0.48
CA TYR A 38 12.92 -13.65 -1.93
C TYR A 38 12.13 -14.89 -2.34
N PHE A 39 10.99 -14.69 -3.00
CA PHE A 39 10.36 -15.75 -3.80
C PHE A 39 11.15 -15.84 -5.10
N GLN A 40 12.13 -16.74 -5.15
CA GLN A 40 12.68 -17.21 -6.41
C GLN A 40 11.60 -18.09 -7.03
N ALA A 41 11.03 -17.68 -8.16
CA ALA A 41 10.05 -18.46 -8.90
C ALA A 41 10.74 -19.65 -9.56
N GLN A 42 11.07 -20.68 -8.78
CA GLN A 42 11.64 -21.91 -9.30
C GLN A 42 11.43 -23.07 -8.34
N GLU A 43 10.18 -23.42 -8.05
CA GLU A 43 9.80 -24.76 -7.59
C GLU A 43 8.28 -24.91 -7.55
N ALA A 44 7.68 -25.16 -8.71
CA ALA A 44 6.33 -25.68 -8.82
C ALA A 44 6.24 -26.60 -10.05
N LEU A 45 7.10 -27.62 -10.11
CA LEU A 45 6.96 -28.69 -11.09
C LEU A 45 7.54 -30.03 -10.62
N ALA A 46 7.39 -30.34 -9.33
CA ALA A 46 7.68 -31.66 -8.78
C ALA A 46 6.37 -32.29 -8.27
N GLY A 47 5.57 -32.87 -9.17
CA GLY A 47 4.33 -33.53 -8.72
C GLY A 47 3.37 -34.07 -9.77
N LEU A 48 3.63 -33.99 -11.07
CA LEU A 48 2.72 -34.54 -12.08
C LEU A 48 3.29 -35.82 -12.71
N PRO A 49 2.50 -36.91 -12.81
CA PRO A 49 2.97 -38.18 -13.35
C PRO A 49 3.28 -38.07 -14.83
N LEU A 50 4.42 -38.64 -15.22
CA LEU A 50 4.90 -38.70 -16.60
C LEU A 50 3.98 -39.64 -17.43
N SER A 51 3.04 -39.06 -18.16
CA SER A 51 2.28 -39.78 -19.19
C SER A 51 2.98 -39.63 -20.54
N THR A 52 3.34 -40.77 -21.11
CA THR A 52 4.01 -40.94 -22.39
C THR A 52 3.10 -40.62 -23.57
N GLY A 53 3.62 -39.84 -24.53
CA GLY A 53 3.24 -39.94 -25.95
C GLY A 53 2.31 -38.86 -26.48
N ILE A 54 2.87 -37.70 -26.85
CA ILE A 54 2.29 -36.84 -27.90
C ILE A 54 3.42 -36.47 -28.85
N SER A 55 3.38 -37.00 -30.07
CA SER A 55 4.28 -36.62 -31.16
C SER A 55 3.88 -35.23 -31.67
N VAL A 56 4.68 -34.21 -31.37
CA VAL A 56 4.51 -32.88 -31.97
C VAL A 56 5.16 -32.89 -33.35
N GLN A 57 4.33 -32.76 -34.40
CA GLN A 57 4.82 -32.53 -35.76
C GLN A 57 5.52 -31.18 -35.83
N SER A 58 6.70 -31.16 -36.44
CA SER A 58 7.45 -29.93 -36.72
C SER A 58 6.67 -29.07 -37.72
N VAL A 59 6.06 -27.98 -37.24
CA VAL A 59 5.55 -26.93 -38.11
C VAL A 59 6.71 -26.00 -38.43
N ASP A 60 7.12 -26.03 -39.69
CA ASP A 60 8.15 -25.16 -40.24
C ASP A 60 7.57 -23.74 -40.40
N SER A 61 7.73 -22.91 -39.38
CA SER A 61 7.37 -21.49 -39.45
C SER A 61 8.63 -20.65 -39.59
N ALA A 62 8.84 -20.12 -40.80
CA ALA A 62 9.87 -19.15 -41.17
C ALA A 62 9.67 -17.77 -40.50
N ILE A 63 9.59 -17.74 -39.17
CA ILE A 63 9.64 -16.51 -38.38
C ILE A 63 11.07 -16.39 -37.86
N PRO A 64 11.79 -15.28 -38.13
CA PRO A 64 13.12 -15.09 -37.58
C PRO A 64 13.03 -15.10 -36.05
N ILE A 65 13.66 -16.09 -35.43
CA ILE A 65 13.88 -16.13 -34.00
C ILE A 65 14.79 -14.95 -33.69
N ILE A 66 14.22 -13.85 -33.17
CA ILE A 66 15.01 -12.74 -32.63
C ILE A 66 15.80 -13.34 -31.46
N PRO A 67 17.15 -13.30 -31.48
CA PRO A 67 17.93 -13.78 -30.35
C PRO A 67 17.59 -12.96 -29.12
N THR A 68 16.89 -13.55 -28.15
CA THR A 68 16.64 -12.95 -26.83
C THR A 68 17.86 -13.14 -25.93
N THR A 69 19.06 -12.87 -26.46
CA THR A 69 20.24 -12.70 -25.61
C THR A 69 20.03 -11.42 -24.80
N TYR A 70 19.47 -11.57 -23.60
CA TYR A 70 19.41 -10.50 -22.61
C TYR A 70 20.84 -10.13 -22.23
N ASP A 71 21.29 -9.00 -22.75
CA ASP A 71 22.63 -8.49 -22.50
C ASP A 71 22.66 -7.83 -21.11
N SER A 72 23.05 -8.63 -20.11
CA SER A 72 23.22 -8.16 -18.74
C SER A 72 24.22 -7.01 -18.61
N THR A 73 25.15 -6.84 -19.56
CA THR A 73 26.16 -5.77 -19.51
C THR A 73 25.55 -4.37 -19.67
N LYS A 74 24.42 -4.25 -20.38
CA LYS A 74 23.67 -2.98 -20.48
C LYS A 74 23.03 -2.57 -19.15
N PHE A 75 22.55 -3.52 -18.36
CA PHE A 75 22.00 -3.27 -17.02
C PHE A 75 23.11 -2.78 -16.06
N TYR A 76 24.29 -3.41 -16.13
CA TYR A 76 25.46 -2.95 -15.38
C TYR A 76 25.94 -1.56 -15.82
N GLN A 77 25.81 -1.21 -17.11
CA GLN A 77 26.20 0.10 -17.61
C GLN A 77 25.25 1.21 -17.12
N GLU A 78 23.93 0.96 -17.07
CA GLU A 78 22.93 1.87 -16.48
C GLU A 78 23.19 2.13 -14.99
N THR A 79 23.68 1.12 -14.27
CA THR A 79 24.08 1.21 -12.86
C THR A 79 25.28 2.16 -12.65
N THR A 80 26.01 2.49 -13.71
CA THR A 80 27.18 3.39 -13.71
C THR A 80 26.98 4.70 -14.48
N LEU A 81 25.75 5.07 -14.84
CA LEU A 81 25.48 6.42 -15.33
C LEU A 81 25.83 7.41 -14.22
N LYS A 82 26.88 8.20 -14.41
CA LYS A 82 27.13 9.39 -13.61
C LYS A 82 25.86 10.21 -13.65
N LEU A 83 25.18 10.34 -12.51
CA LEU A 83 24.02 11.20 -12.39
C LEU A 83 24.46 12.60 -12.79
N GLU A 84 23.89 13.13 -13.87
CA GLU A 84 24.20 14.47 -14.37
C GLU A 84 23.82 15.56 -13.35
N ASP A 85 22.88 15.23 -12.46
CA ASP A 85 22.36 16.08 -11.40
C ASP A 85 22.90 15.59 -10.04
N PRO A 86 23.76 16.35 -9.36
CA PRO A 86 24.41 15.93 -8.10
C PRO A 86 23.42 15.80 -6.93
N ASP A 87 22.21 16.35 -7.05
CA ASP A 87 21.15 16.21 -6.04
C ASP A 87 20.39 14.88 -6.13
N LEU A 88 20.58 14.12 -7.23
CA LEU A 88 20.02 12.78 -7.36
C LEU A 88 20.78 11.81 -6.44
N ILE A 89 20.04 10.94 -5.77
CA ILE A 89 20.60 9.87 -4.96
C ILE A 89 20.96 8.69 -5.89
N PRO A 90 22.22 8.23 -5.86
CA PRO A 90 22.63 7.01 -6.56
C PRO A 90 21.76 5.82 -6.17
N LEU A 91 21.39 4.97 -7.13
CA LEU A 91 20.47 3.87 -6.87
C LEU A 91 21.01 2.85 -5.86
N ASN A 92 22.33 2.68 -5.80
CA ASN A 92 22.99 1.83 -4.80
C ASN A 92 22.92 2.40 -3.37
N GLU A 93 22.64 3.70 -3.21
CA GLU A 93 22.38 4.34 -1.92
C GLU A 93 20.89 4.37 -1.56
N PHE A 94 20.01 4.27 -2.56
CA PHE A 94 18.57 4.19 -2.34
C PHE A 94 18.14 2.75 -2.08
N THR A 95 18.36 2.29 -0.86
CA THR A 95 18.10 0.91 -0.44
C THR A 95 16.98 0.81 0.60
N ILE A 96 16.35 -0.35 0.67
CA ILE A 96 15.45 -0.77 1.76
C ILE A 96 15.92 -2.13 2.28
N ALA A 97 16.18 -2.23 3.58
CA ALA A 97 16.74 -3.44 4.22
C ALA A 97 18.03 -3.97 3.55
N GLY A 98 18.82 -3.08 2.92
CA GLY A 98 20.03 -3.43 2.19
C GLY A 98 19.82 -3.81 0.72
N ASP A 99 18.57 -3.99 0.28
CA ASP A 99 18.23 -4.24 -1.12
C ASP A 99 17.95 -2.94 -1.86
N GLN A 100 18.29 -2.90 -3.15
CA GLN A 100 18.04 -1.73 -3.98
C GLN A 100 16.53 -1.45 -4.12
N ARG A 101 16.11 -0.23 -3.82
CA ARG A 101 14.73 0.24 -3.94
C ARG A 101 14.58 1.04 -5.23
N TYR A 102 13.36 1.05 -5.77
CA TYR A 102 12.95 1.92 -6.85
C TYR A 102 11.68 2.67 -6.47
N THR A 103 11.52 3.90 -6.96
CA THR A 103 10.24 4.61 -6.85
C THR A 103 9.23 4.01 -7.82
N ILE A 104 7.94 4.21 -7.56
CA ILE A 104 6.85 3.70 -8.42
C ILE A 104 6.92 4.30 -9.84
N ASP A 105 7.39 5.54 -9.98
CA ASP A 105 7.54 6.21 -11.28
C ASP A 105 8.87 5.90 -11.97
N GLY A 106 9.78 5.17 -11.30
CA GLY A 106 11.12 4.84 -11.79
C GLY A 106 12.09 6.01 -11.82
N SER A 107 11.71 7.17 -11.26
CA SER A 107 12.60 8.32 -11.17
C SER A 107 13.65 8.17 -10.07
N HIS A 108 14.81 8.81 -10.25
CA HIS A 108 15.82 8.84 -9.20
C HIS A 108 15.35 9.73 -8.03
N PRO A 109 15.46 9.23 -6.79
CA PRO A 109 15.13 10.02 -5.62
C PRO A 109 16.14 11.16 -5.43
N ARG A 110 15.74 12.18 -4.67
CA ARG A 110 16.50 13.43 -4.51
C ARG A 110 16.82 13.73 -3.06
N ARG A 111 17.97 14.38 -2.83
CA ARG A 111 18.35 14.91 -1.52
C ARG A 111 17.64 16.22 -1.18
N THR A 112 17.36 17.04 -2.19
CA THR A 112 16.70 18.34 -2.04
C THR A 112 15.41 18.40 -2.87
N ASN A 113 14.54 19.38 -2.56
CA ASN A 113 13.32 19.57 -3.32
C ASN A 113 13.60 20.21 -4.68
N LYS A 114 13.15 19.56 -5.74
CA LYS A 114 13.09 20.12 -7.10
C LYS A 114 11.70 19.82 -7.66
N LEU A 115 10.74 20.63 -7.23
CA LEU A 115 9.33 20.43 -7.54
C LEU A 115 9.10 20.39 -9.05
N LYS A 116 8.20 19.50 -9.48
CA LYS A 116 7.72 19.38 -10.85
C LYS A 116 6.30 19.96 -10.91
N PRO A 117 6.09 21.26 -11.18
CA PRO A 117 4.81 21.94 -10.90
C PRO A 117 3.60 21.25 -11.51
N LEU A 118 3.70 20.78 -12.76
CA LEU A 118 2.63 20.03 -13.42
C LEU A 118 2.35 18.69 -12.71
N THR A 119 3.38 17.93 -12.36
CA THR A 119 3.23 16.66 -11.64
C THR A 119 2.66 16.89 -10.25
N THR A 120 3.17 17.88 -9.52
CA THR A 120 2.67 18.27 -8.20
C THR A 120 1.21 18.69 -8.25
N ALA A 121 0.81 19.49 -9.24
CA ALA A 121 -0.58 19.91 -9.41
C ALA A 121 -1.50 18.72 -9.73
N LEU A 122 -1.07 17.80 -10.60
CA LEU A 122 -1.84 16.60 -10.94
C LEU A 122 -1.95 15.64 -9.75
N VAL A 123 -0.85 15.38 -9.04
CA VAL A 123 -0.83 14.53 -7.84
C VAL A 123 -1.69 15.14 -6.74
N GLY A 124 -1.52 16.43 -6.44
CA GLY A 124 -2.32 17.13 -5.44
C GLY A 124 -3.81 17.15 -5.81
N GLY A 125 -4.14 17.48 -7.06
CA GLY A 125 -5.52 17.46 -7.56
C GLY A 125 -6.15 16.07 -7.50
N THR A 126 -5.39 15.01 -7.83
CA THR A 126 -5.88 13.63 -7.71
C THR A 126 -6.10 13.25 -6.25
N TYR A 127 -5.14 13.56 -5.37
CA TYR A 127 -5.22 13.29 -3.94
C TYR A 127 -6.46 13.95 -3.31
N PHE A 128 -6.62 15.26 -3.49
CA PHE A 128 -7.79 15.98 -2.94
C PHE A 128 -9.10 15.56 -3.62
N GLY A 129 -9.07 15.25 -4.92
CA GLY A 129 -10.23 14.72 -5.63
C GLY A 129 -10.69 13.37 -5.07
N THR A 130 -9.75 12.47 -4.75
CA THR A 130 -10.03 11.18 -4.11
C THR A 130 -10.57 11.37 -2.71
N LEU A 131 -9.93 12.18 -1.86
CA LEU A 131 -10.42 12.44 -0.50
C LEU A 131 -11.81 13.07 -0.51
N PHE A 132 -12.07 13.99 -1.43
CA PHE A 132 -13.39 14.60 -1.58
C PHE A 132 -14.44 13.57 -2.01
N GLY A 133 -14.12 12.74 -3.01
CA GLY A 133 -15.01 11.66 -3.45
C GLY A 133 -15.28 10.64 -2.34
N LEU A 134 -14.26 10.27 -1.57
CA LEU A 134 -14.37 9.39 -0.40
C LEU A 134 -15.24 10.01 0.69
N HIS A 135 -15.01 11.27 1.04
CA HIS A 135 -15.84 11.97 2.02
C HIS A 135 -17.31 11.96 1.61
N ILE A 136 -17.63 12.29 0.35
CA ILE A 136 -19.01 12.25 -0.14
C ILE A 136 -19.57 10.82 -0.07
N TYR A 137 -18.79 9.80 -0.46
CA TYR A 137 -19.22 8.41 -0.33
C TYR A 137 -19.53 8.04 1.12
N GLN A 138 -18.61 8.29 2.04
CA GLN A 138 -18.74 7.97 3.47
C GLN A 138 -19.91 8.71 4.12
N MET A 139 -20.10 9.99 3.79
CA MET A 139 -21.26 10.78 4.24
C MET A 139 -22.60 10.24 3.72
N ASN A 140 -22.60 9.51 2.61
CA ASN A 140 -23.82 8.87 2.07
C ASN A 140 -23.98 7.41 2.55
N THR A 141 -23.00 6.85 3.26
CA THR A 141 -23.01 5.46 3.73
C THR A 141 -22.86 5.38 5.25
N ILE A 142 -21.63 5.43 5.75
CA ILE A 142 -21.28 5.17 7.16
C ILE A 142 -21.57 6.36 8.10
N TRP A 143 -21.57 7.59 7.57
CA TRP A 143 -21.85 8.82 8.30
C TRP A 143 -23.11 9.54 7.79
N ASN A 144 -24.06 8.78 7.24
CA ASN A 144 -25.33 9.30 6.75
C ASN A 144 -26.23 9.86 7.86
N GLU A 145 -26.03 9.41 9.10
CA GLU A 145 -26.67 9.91 10.30
C GLU A 145 -25.60 10.34 11.31
N THR A 146 -25.70 11.59 11.79
CA THR A 146 -24.74 12.17 12.73
C THR A 146 -25.36 12.53 14.07
N VAL A 147 -24.55 12.44 15.11
CA VAL A 147 -24.89 12.78 16.51
C VAL A 147 -23.84 13.74 17.08
N THR A 148 -24.04 14.20 18.32
CA THR A 148 -22.98 14.93 19.04
C THR A 148 -21.75 14.04 19.21
N PHE A 149 -20.55 14.64 19.16
CA PHE A 149 -19.29 13.91 19.26
C PHE A 149 -19.23 12.96 20.47
N ARG A 150 -18.81 11.71 20.26
CA ARG A 150 -18.67 10.68 21.29
C ARG A 150 -17.33 9.97 21.20
N TYR A 151 -16.80 9.63 22.36
CA TYR A 151 -15.75 8.64 22.52
C TYR A 151 -16.40 7.30 22.77
N ILE A 152 -16.10 6.31 21.92
CA ILE A 152 -16.55 4.93 22.08
C ILE A 152 -15.32 4.07 21.91
N GLU A 153 -14.98 3.34 22.97
CA GLU A 153 -13.82 2.46 22.96
C GLU A 153 -14.28 1.04 22.65
N ASP A 154 -13.64 0.43 21.65
CA ASP A 154 -13.98 -0.85 21.04
C ASP A 154 -12.71 -1.70 20.81
N SER A 155 -11.82 -1.69 21.81
CA SER A 155 -10.49 -2.28 21.69
C SER A 155 -10.45 -3.76 21.27
N ASP A 156 -11.50 -4.53 21.55
CA ASP A 156 -11.65 -5.96 21.22
C ASP A 156 -12.50 -6.21 19.96
N GLN A 157 -12.87 -5.16 19.23
CA GLN A 157 -13.60 -5.26 17.98
C GLN A 157 -12.86 -6.15 16.98
N ASP A 158 -13.61 -7.07 16.38
CA ASP A 158 -13.16 -8.00 15.34
C ASP A 158 -11.87 -8.75 15.66
N LEU A 159 -11.71 -9.18 16.92
CA LEU A 159 -10.50 -9.87 17.39
C LEU A 159 -9.24 -9.04 17.15
N TRP A 160 -9.30 -7.73 17.41
CA TRP A 160 -8.21 -6.76 17.19
C TRP A 160 -7.83 -6.56 15.72
N SER A 161 -8.54 -7.20 14.79
CA SER A 161 -8.29 -7.04 13.35
C SER A 161 -8.50 -5.60 12.92
N ASP A 162 -9.48 -4.94 13.51
CA ASP A 162 -9.77 -3.52 13.32
C ASP A 162 -8.53 -2.65 13.62
N LYS A 163 -7.91 -2.83 14.79
CA LYS A 163 -6.68 -2.10 15.18
C LYS A 163 -5.51 -2.43 14.25
N GLY A 164 -5.42 -3.68 13.79
CA GLY A 164 -4.48 -4.08 12.74
C GLY A 164 -4.72 -3.35 11.42
N GLY A 165 -5.99 -3.13 11.07
CA GLY A 165 -6.45 -2.32 9.96
C GLY A 165 -6.04 -0.86 10.07
N HIS A 166 -6.22 -0.22 11.23
CA HIS A 166 -5.79 1.16 11.50
C HIS A 166 -4.27 1.33 11.35
N PHE A 167 -3.51 0.43 11.99
CA PHE A 167 -2.05 0.41 11.86
C PHE A 167 -1.59 0.22 10.40
N TRP A 168 -2.10 -0.81 9.72
CA TRP A 168 -1.68 -1.13 8.36
C TRP A 168 -2.16 -0.09 7.35
N GLY A 169 -3.39 0.41 7.52
CA GLY A 169 -3.98 1.43 6.69
C GLY A 169 -3.21 2.74 6.77
N THR A 170 -2.88 3.20 7.99
CA THR A 170 -1.99 4.37 8.15
C THR A 170 -0.66 4.14 7.43
N TYR A 171 0.01 3.01 7.70
CA TYR A 171 1.30 2.67 7.07
C TYR A 171 1.21 2.68 5.53
N PHE A 172 0.18 2.06 4.96
CA PHE A 172 0.00 1.92 3.53
C PHE A 172 -0.28 3.27 2.86
N VAL A 173 -1.19 4.08 3.42
CA VAL A 173 -1.49 5.42 2.90
C VAL A 173 -0.27 6.32 3.01
N SER A 174 0.54 6.19 4.06
CA SER A 174 1.80 6.91 4.20
C SER A 174 2.83 6.54 3.13
N TYR A 175 3.01 5.24 2.86
CA TYR A 175 3.86 4.75 1.77
C TYR A 175 3.42 5.30 0.44
N CYS A 176 2.12 5.17 0.15
CA CYS A 176 1.51 5.69 -1.05
C CYS A 176 1.81 7.19 -1.21
N SER A 177 1.41 8.00 -0.23
CA SER A 177 1.61 9.46 -0.25
C SER A 177 3.08 9.85 -0.46
N THR A 178 4.00 9.11 0.15
CA THR A 178 5.45 9.30 -0.05
C THR A 178 5.86 9.10 -1.51
N GLU A 179 5.44 8.02 -2.15
CA GLU A 179 5.76 7.75 -3.56
C GLU A 179 5.22 8.84 -4.49
N ALA A 180 4.03 9.37 -4.18
CA ALA A 180 3.44 10.47 -4.93
C ALA A 180 4.25 11.78 -4.79
N LEU A 181 4.78 12.05 -3.59
CA LEU A 181 5.64 13.21 -3.31
C LEU A 181 7.02 13.07 -3.96
N LEU A 182 7.62 11.88 -3.92
CA LEU A 182 8.87 11.56 -4.63
C LEU A 182 8.71 11.83 -6.13
N GLY A 183 7.64 11.31 -6.75
CA GLY A 183 7.32 11.57 -8.15
C GLY A 183 7.12 13.05 -8.47
N SER A 184 6.62 13.82 -7.50
CA SER A 184 6.42 15.28 -7.58
C SER A 184 7.70 16.11 -7.41
N GLY A 185 8.84 15.46 -7.11
CA GLY A 185 10.14 16.11 -6.98
C GLY A 185 10.46 16.63 -5.57
N PHE A 186 9.75 16.15 -4.54
CA PHE A 186 10.18 16.36 -3.15
C PHE A 186 11.42 15.51 -2.85
N SER A 187 12.24 15.97 -1.90
CA SER A 187 13.35 15.17 -1.38
C SER A 187 12.84 13.91 -0.67
N VAL A 188 13.70 12.92 -0.49
CA VAL A 188 13.35 11.70 0.26
C VAL A 188 12.87 12.04 1.66
N ASP A 189 13.61 12.85 2.41
CA ASP A 189 13.26 13.18 3.79
C ASP A 189 11.90 13.90 3.90
N ASN A 190 11.64 14.87 3.01
CA ASN A 190 10.37 15.57 2.98
C ASN A 190 9.23 14.65 2.54
N SER A 191 9.48 13.77 1.57
CA SER A 191 8.47 12.82 1.09
C SER A 191 8.10 11.82 2.17
N MET A 192 9.07 11.30 2.94
CA MET A 192 8.82 10.37 4.04
C MET A 192 8.02 11.04 5.16
N LEU A 193 8.40 12.25 5.57
CA LEU A 193 7.70 12.98 6.63
C LEU A 193 6.29 13.38 6.21
N TYR A 194 6.14 14.04 5.06
CA TYR A 194 4.84 14.51 4.60
C TYR A 194 3.94 13.35 4.17
N GLY A 195 4.48 12.31 3.54
CA GLY A 195 3.72 11.10 3.24
C GLY A 195 3.23 10.43 4.53
N GLY A 196 4.10 10.29 5.53
CA GLY A 196 3.75 9.89 6.89
C GLY A 196 2.56 10.67 7.45
N LEU A 197 2.70 11.99 7.51
CA LEU A 197 1.66 12.91 8.03
C LEU A 197 0.36 12.87 7.22
N MET A 198 0.42 12.66 5.90
CA MET A 198 -0.77 12.52 5.06
C MET A 198 -1.56 11.24 5.39
N GLY A 199 -0.87 10.12 5.61
CA GLY A 199 -1.50 8.87 6.05
C GLY A 199 -2.13 8.99 7.44
N PHE A 200 -1.36 9.49 8.42
CA PHE A 200 -1.87 9.71 9.78
C PHE A 200 -3.03 10.71 9.80
N GLY A 201 -2.89 11.83 9.08
CA GLY A 201 -3.91 12.87 9.03
C GLY A 201 -5.22 12.40 8.40
N TYR A 202 -5.15 11.47 7.43
CA TYR A 202 -6.35 10.87 6.87
C TYR A 202 -7.06 9.95 7.86
N GLN A 203 -6.32 9.07 8.56
CA GLN A 203 -6.95 8.20 9.55
C GLN A 203 -7.46 8.97 10.77
N LEU A 204 -6.73 9.96 11.25
CA LEU A 204 -7.23 10.89 12.27
C LEU A 204 -8.53 11.59 11.84
N TYR A 205 -8.65 11.94 10.55
CA TYR A 205 -9.90 12.48 10.02
C TYR A 205 -11.04 11.45 10.07
N VAL A 206 -10.78 10.18 9.75
CA VAL A 206 -11.76 9.08 9.88
C VAL A 206 -12.23 8.96 11.34
N GLU A 207 -11.30 8.88 12.30
CA GLU A 207 -11.64 8.80 13.73
C GLU A 207 -12.49 9.97 14.23
N ILE A 208 -12.18 11.18 13.77
CA ILE A 208 -12.96 12.38 14.12
C ILE A 208 -14.38 12.25 13.58
N MET A 209 -14.53 11.77 12.34
CA MET A 209 -15.83 11.60 11.71
C MET A 209 -16.63 10.45 12.35
N ASP A 210 -15.98 9.37 12.76
CA ASP A 210 -16.60 8.30 13.54
C ASP A 210 -17.13 8.81 14.87
N GLY A 211 -16.41 9.72 15.52
CA GLY A 211 -16.90 10.44 16.69
C GLY A 211 -18.26 11.13 16.50
N TYR A 212 -18.58 11.58 15.29
CA TYR A 212 -19.89 12.15 14.95
C TYR A 212 -20.87 11.13 14.37
N GLY A 213 -20.44 9.92 14.00
CA GLY A 213 -21.31 8.89 13.44
C GLY A 213 -22.33 8.39 14.45
N LYS A 214 -23.57 8.14 14.02
CA LYS A 214 -24.61 7.56 14.88
C LYS A 214 -24.23 6.17 15.40
N ASN A 215 -23.64 5.34 14.55
CA ASN A 215 -23.29 3.95 14.87
C ASN A 215 -21.83 3.76 15.30
N TRP A 216 -21.00 4.79 15.16
CA TRP A 216 -19.56 4.77 15.42
C TRP A 216 -19.19 5.78 16.51
N GLY A 217 -17.94 5.78 16.94
CA GLY A 217 -17.40 6.76 17.87
C GLY A 217 -15.89 6.88 17.72
N PHE A 218 -15.32 7.95 18.25
CA PHE A 218 -13.86 8.10 18.28
C PHE A 218 -13.29 7.08 19.24
N SER A 219 -12.50 6.14 18.73
CA SER A 219 -11.84 5.11 19.53
C SER A 219 -10.42 5.54 19.86
N THR A 220 -10.05 5.44 21.14
CA THR A 220 -8.70 5.82 21.55
C THR A 220 -7.70 4.75 21.10
N SER A 221 -8.10 3.48 21.07
CA SER A 221 -7.24 2.41 20.55
C SER A 221 -7.05 2.49 19.04
N ASP A 222 -8.03 2.94 18.25
CA ASP A 222 -7.82 3.19 16.82
C ASP A 222 -6.86 4.33 16.57
N PHE A 223 -7.07 5.46 17.24
CA PHE A 223 -6.14 6.58 17.18
C PHE A 223 -4.70 6.17 17.55
N ILE A 224 -4.53 5.33 18.58
CA ILE A 224 -3.22 4.80 18.97
C ILE A 224 -2.66 3.87 17.88
N ALA A 225 -3.49 2.99 17.30
CA ALA A 225 -3.08 2.10 16.23
C ALA A 225 -2.66 2.87 14.97
N ASP A 226 -3.38 3.92 14.61
CA ASP A 226 -3.04 4.83 13.53
C ASP A 226 -1.72 5.54 13.78
N PHE A 227 -1.57 6.13 14.98
CA PHE A 227 -0.31 6.75 15.37
C PHE A 227 0.85 5.75 15.34
N ALA A 228 0.62 4.52 15.78
CA ALA A 228 1.62 3.45 15.73
C ALA A 228 2.00 3.10 14.28
N GLY A 229 1.03 3.05 13.36
CA GLY A 229 1.28 2.82 11.93
C GLY A 229 2.14 3.93 11.31
N PHE A 230 1.83 5.19 11.62
CA PHE A 230 2.61 6.34 11.22
C PHE A 230 4.03 6.34 11.81
N ALA A 231 4.13 6.12 13.12
CA ALA A 231 5.41 6.08 13.82
C ALA A 231 6.29 4.94 13.30
N TYR A 232 5.68 3.79 12.98
CA TYR A 232 6.39 2.65 12.39
C TYR A 232 6.88 2.96 10.99
N TYR A 233 6.02 3.53 10.12
CA TYR A 233 6.38 3.95 8.77
C TYR A 233 7.55 4.93 8.77
N LEU A 234 7.47 5.99 9.58
CA LEU A 234 8.54 6.98 9.70
C LEU A 234 9.78 6.38 10.39
N GLY A 235 9.59 5.50 11.37
CA GLY A 235 10.65 4.80 12.06
C GLY A 235 11.49 3.94 11.12
N GLN A 236 10.89 3.32 10.10
CA GLN A 236 11.64 2.59 9.08
C GLN A 236 12.58 3.47 8.26
N HIS A 237 12.31 4.77 8.14
CA HIS A 237 13.24 5.71 7.49
C HIS A 237 14.53 5.90 8.29
N TYR A 238 14.38 6.06 9.62
CA TYR A 238 15.49 6.43 10.50
C TYR A 238 16.19 5.25 11.18
N VAL A 239 15.52 4.11 11.28
CA VAL A 239 16.02 2.91 11.96
C VAL A 239 16.07 1.76 10.96
N PRO A 240 17.22 1.51 10.30
CA PRO A 240 17.35 0.50 9.25
C PRO A 240 16.91 -0.91 9.66
N PHE A 241 17.03 -1.25 10.95
CA PHE A 241 16.57 -2.54 11.46
C PHE A 241 15.07 -2.77 11.24
N LEU A 242 14.24 -1.72 11.34
CA LEU A 242 12.79 -1.82 11.15
C LEU A 242 12.40 -2.11 9.70
N GLN A 243 13.27 -1.80 8.74
CA GLN A 243 13.03 -2.09 7.31
C GLN A 243 12.98 -3.60 7.01
N ASN A 244 13.50 -4.44 7.90
CA ASN A 244 13.45 -5.90 7.77
C ASN A 244 12.05 -6.49 7.97
N PHE A 245 11.11 -5.69 8.49
CA PHE A 245 9.77 -6.13 8.82
C PHE A 245 8.76 -5.23 8.11
N THR A 246 8.12 -5.73 7.06
CA THR A 246 7.17 -4.96 6.27
C THR A 246 5.75 -5.49 6.49
N PRO A 247 4.83 -4.67 7.03
CA PRO A 247 3.43 -5.03 7.17
C PRO A 247 2.82 -5.36 5.80
N LYS A 248 2.16 -6.51 5.71
CA LYS A 248 1.41 -6.93 4.52
C LYS A 248 0.04 -7.40 4.94
N ALA A 249 -0.97 -6.95 4.22
CA ALA A 249 -2.34 -7.44 4.34
C ALA A 249 -2.70 -8.22 3.07
N THR A 250 -3.53 -9.24 3.23
CA THR A 250 -4.13 -9.98 2.13
C THR A 250 -5.55 -10.33 2.54
N TYR A 251 -6.48 -10.14 1.63
CA TYR A 251 -7.89 -10.45 1.85
C TYR A 251 -8.30 -11.60 0.94
N PHE A 252 -8.98 -12.57 1.51
CA PHE A 252 -9.60 -13.66 0.78
C PHE A 252 -11.11 -13.65 1.05
N PRO A 253 -11.95 -13.57 0.01
CA PRO A 253 -13.39 -13.68 0.17
C PRO A 253 -13.79 -15.01 0.82
N ALA A 254 -14.63 -14.96 1.85
CA ALA A 254 -15.16 -16.15 2.53
C ALA A 254 -15.73 -17.23 1.58
N PRO A 255 -16.44 -16.89 0.48
CA PRO A 255 -16.93 -17.89 -0.46
C PRO A 255 -15.84 -18.74 -1.13
N TRP A 256 -14.59 -18.27 -1.21
CA TRP A 256 -13.49 -19.01 -1.83
C TRP A 256 -13.03 -20.23 -1.01
N TYR A 257 -13.36 -20.27 0.29
CA TYR A 257 -13.07 -21.40 1.17
C TYR A 257 -14.31 -22.24 1.52
N GLY A 258 -15.42 -22.03 0.81
CA GLY A 258 -16.68 -22.72 1.09
C GLY A 258 -17.40 -22.23 2.35
N GLU A 259 -16.97 -21.09 2.89
CA GLU A 259 -17.66 -20.43 4.00
C GLU A 259 -18.87 -19.65 3.50
N LYS A 260 -19.87 -19.46 4.38
CA LYS A 260 -21.06 -18.69 4.05
C LYS A 260 -20.69 -17.22 3.86
N SER A 261 -21.36 -16.55 2.93
CA SER A 261 -21.30 -15.10 2.80
C SER A 261 -21.63 -14.44 4.15
N ARG A 262 -20.80 -13.48 4.56
CA ARG A 262 -21.00 -12.73 5.81
C ARG A 262 -22.38 -12.07 5.76
N LYS A 263 -23.12 -12.11 6.87
CA LYS A 263 -24.31 -11.29 7.04
C LYS A 263 -23.85 -9.93 7.55
N GLU A 264 -24.47 -8.85 7.07
CA GLU A 264 -24.25 -7.53 7.65
C GLU A 264 -24.60 -7.56 9.14
N ALA A 265 -23.80 -6.88 9.97
CA ALA A 265 -24.05 -6.77 11.39
C ALA A 265 -25.47 -6.22 11.62
N ALA A 266 -26.31 -6.99 12.29
CA ALA A 266 -27.63 -6.51 12.71
C ALA A 266 -27.44 -5.60 13.91
N PHE A 267 -27.53 -4.29 13.68
CA PHE A 267 -27.43 -3.27 14.71
C PHE A 267 -28.50 -3.49 15.81
N LEU A 268 -28.06 -3.55 17.07
CA LEU A 268 -28.92 -3.58 18.27
C LEU A 268 -29.51 -2.20 18.57
#